data_AF-A0A955MWI5-F1
#
_entry.id   AF-A0A955MWI5-F1
#
_cell.length_a   1.000
_cell.length_b   1.000
_cell.length_c   1.000
_cell.angle_alpha   90.00
_cell.angle_beta   90.00
_cell.angle_gamma   90.00
#
_symmetry.space_group_name_H-M   'P 1'
#
loop_
_entity.id
_entity.type
_entity.pdbx_description
1 polymer ?
#
loop_
_entity_poly.entity_id
_entity_poly.type
_entity_poly.pdbx_seq_one_letter_code
_entity_poly.pdbx_strand_id
1 'polypeptide(L)'
;MVRKKSVTNIRALLKDLIAISRQYGADPMHVIAGGGNTSIKKGNALWIKASGKSMATIGPDGFLELDKERVLSTLTRKDWSKNREEREDQIAKVLLDSRRNPPDPDTRPSVESTLHALMPQTFVLHTHGELANGLTCSKMGEDGLKKIA
;
A
#
# COMPACT_ATOMS: atom_id res chain seq x y z
N MET A 1 13.56 -17.61 34.00
CA MET A 1 14.13 -17.31 32.67
C MET A 1 13.01 -16.85 31.75
N VAL A 2 12.69 -15.54 31.76
CA VAL A 2 11.54 -14.99 31.01
C VAL A 2 11.98 -14.75 29.57
N ARG A 3 11.37 -15.49 28.63
CA ARG A 3 11.54 -15.28 27.19
C ARG A 3 11.15 -13.83 26.86
N LYS A 4 12.12 -13.01 26.45
CA LYS A 4 11.88 -11.71 25.80
C LYS A 4 11.03 -11.97 24.55
N LYS A 5 9.71 -11.75 24.64
CA LYS A 5 8.88 -11.61 23.43
C LYS A 5 9.49 -10.47 22.63
N SER A 6 9.93 -10.76 21.42
CA SER A 6 10.51 -9.79 20.49
C SER A 6 9.48 -8.70 20.19
N VAL A 7 9.50 -7.61 20.97
CA VAL A 7 8.75 -6.40 20.68
C VAL A 7 9.57 -5.62 19.67
N THR A 8 9.45 -5.96 18.38
CA THR A 8 9.97 -5.07 17.34
C THR A 8 9.23 -3.74 17.44
N ASN A 9 9.95 -2.67 17.78
CA ASN A 9 9.40 -1.32 17.96
C ASN A 9 8.80 -0.84 16.64
N ILE A 10 7.54 -0.39 16.63
CA ILE A 10 6.89 0.10 15.40
C ILE A 10 7.64 1.29 14.79
N ARG A 11 8.30 2.11 15.62
CA ARG A 11 9.15 3.21 15.15
C ARG A 11 10.35 2.72 14.35
N ALA A 12 10.94 1.58 14.72
CA ALA A 12 12.03 0.98 13.97
C ALA A 12 11.54 0.47 12.61
N LEU A 13 10.41 -0.26 12.60
CA LEU A 13 9.79 -0.74 11.36
C LEU A 13 9.41 0.42 10.42
N LEU A 14 8.91 1.53 10.95
CA LEU A 14 8.57 2.71 10.16
C LEU A 14 9.80 3.39 9.57
N LYS A 15 10.92 3.42 10.32
CA LYS A 15 12.19 3.92 9.81
C LYS A 15 12.69 3.07 8.63
N ASP A 16 12.60 1.75 8.76
CA ASP A 16 12.98 0.82 7.69
C ASP A 16 12.06 0.98 6.47
N LEU A 17 10.75 1.14 6.71
CA LEU A 17 9.78 1.40 5.65
C LEU A 17 10.13 2.68 4.88
N ILE A 18 10.42 3.79 5.58
CA ILE A 18 10.82 5.05 4.95
C ILE A 18 12.07 4.86 4.09
N ALA A 19 13.07 4.11 4.58
CA ALA A 19 14.29 3.84 3.83
C ALA A 19 13.99 3.07 2.53
N ILE A 20 13.18 2.01 2.60
CA ILE A 20 12.74 1.24 1.44
C ILE A 20 11.92 2.12 0.48
N SER A 21 10.97 2.91 0.98
CA SER A 21 10.15 3.79 0.16
C SER A 21 11.02 4.78 -0.62
N ARG A 22 12.01 5.40 0.02
CA ARG A 22 12.91 6.36 -0.63
C ARG A 22 13.83 5.69 -1.64
N GLN A 23 14.35 4.51 -1.32
CA GLN A 23 15.21 3.74 -2.23
C GLN A 23 14.49 3.47 -3.56
N TYR A 24 13.27 2.92 -3.51
CA TYR A 24 12.52 2.62 -4.74
C TYR A 24 11.84 3.85 -5.35
N GLY A 25 11.48 4.84 -4.53
CA GLY A 25 10.86 6.07 -5.01
C GLY A 25 11.83 7.02 -5.72
N ALA A 26 13.12 6.90 -5.47
CA ALA A 26 14.15 7.70 -6.12
C ALA A 26 14.43 7.27 -7.57
N ASP A 27 14.05 6.05 -7.95
CA ASP A 27 14.26 5.51 -9.29
C ASP A 27 12.95 5.55 -10.10
N PRO A 28 12.87 6.35 -11.18
CA PRO A 28 11.69 6.42 -12.03
C PRO A 28 11.38 5.09 -12.73
N MET A 29 12.34 4.16 -12.85
CA MET A 29 12.12 2.82 -13.40
C MET A 29 11.20 1.97 -12.50
N HIS A 30 11.09 2.32 -11.21
CA HIS A 30 10.26 1.64 -10.23
C HIS A 30 8.97 2.39 -9.93
N VAL A 31 8.97 3.72 -10.01
CA VAL A 31 7.83 4.57 -9.67
C VAL A 31 7.62 5.64 -10.74
N ILE A 32 6.57 5.46 -11.54
CA ILE A 32 6.18 6.40 -12.60
C ILE A 32 5.04 7.30 -12.10
N ALA A 33 5.11 8.60 -12.40
CA ALA A 33 4.05 9.60 -12.15
C ALA A 33 3.52 9.67 -10.69
N GLY A 34 4.38 9.38 -9.71
CA GLY A 34 3.98 9.38 -8.29
C GLY A 34 3.11 8.19 -7.87
N GLY A 35 3.01 7.16 -8.74
CA GLY A 35 2.40 5.87 -8.44
C GLY A 35 3.22 5.04 -7.44
N GLY A 36 2.84 3.77 -7.25
CA GLY A 36 3.45 2.92 -6.24
C GLY A 36 3.16 3.35 -4.81
N ASN A 37 3.30 2.41 -3.88
CA ASN A 37 3.09 2.66 -2.46
C ASN A 37 3.73 1.56 -1.62
N THR A 38 3.80 1.80 -0.32
CA THR A 38 4.46 0.94 0.64
C THR A 38 3.65 0.86 1.92
N SER A 39 3.75 -0.26 2.60
CA SER A 39 3.11 -0.45 3.91
C SER A 39 3.90 -1.34 4.85
N ILE A 40 3.64 -1.16 6.15
CA ILE A 40 3.98 -2.13 7.20
C ILE A 40 2.73 -2.57 7.96
N LYS A 41 2.75 -3.82 8.45
CA LYS A 41 1.67 -4.39 9.27
C LYS A 41 2.18 -4.86 10.62
N LYS A 42 1.42 -4.60 11.68
CA LYS A 42 1.67 -5.15 13.03
C LYS A 42 0.35 -5.41 13.75
N GLY A 43 0.03 -6.67 14.02
CA GLY A 43 -1.27 -7.05 14.57
C GLY A 43 -2.41 -6.65 13.63
N ASN A 44 -3.40 -5.91 14.16
CA ASN A 44 -4.51 -5.35 13.39
C ASN A 44 -4.26 -3.91 12.87
N ALA A 45 -3.01 -3.46 12.86
CA ALA A 45 -2.65 -2.14 12.33
C ALA A 45 -1.91 -2.28 10.99
N LEU A 46 -2.27 -1.42 10.03
CA LEU A 46 -1.63 -1.26 8.73
C LEU A 46 -1.19 0.20 8.60
N TRP A 47 0.11 0.46 8.52
CA TRP A 47 0.62 1.78 8.14
C TRP A 47 0.87 1.78 6.65
N ILE A 48 0.19 2.65 5.91
CA ILE A 48 0.28 2.72 4.45
C ILE A 48 0.47 4.16 4.00
N LYS A 49 1.17 4.33 2.88
CA LYS A 49 1.37 5.63 2.22
C LYS A 49 0.06 6.39 2.08
N ALA A 50 0.03 7.65 2.51
CA ALA A 50 -1.06 8.57 2.22
C ALA A 50 -1.08 8.92 0.73
N SER A 51 -2.28 9.20 0.21
CA SER A 51 -2.44 9.70 -1.15
C SER A 51 -1.73 11.06 -1.30
N GLY A 52 -1.16 11.32 -2.47
CA GLY A 52 -0.43 12.58 -2.76
C GLY A 52 0.97 12.70 -2.16
N LYS A 53 1.40 11.80 -1.26
CA LYS A 53 2.78 11.80 -0.73
C LYS A 53 3.73 11.05 -1.67
N SER A 54 4.86 11.65 -2.03
CA SER A 54 5.91 11.02 -2.85
C SER A 54 6.72 10.01 -2.05
N MET A 55 6.99 8.82 -2.61
CA MET A 55 7.87 7.82 -1.99
C MET A 55 9.32 8.30 -1.88
N ALA A 56 9.81 9.05 -2.88
CA ALA A 56 11.19 9.55 -2.93
C ALA A 56 11.57 10.43 -1.73
N THR A 57 10.60 11.19 -1.21
CA THR A 57 10.80 12.19 -0.16
C THR A 57 10.03 11.88 1.11
N ILE A 58 9.40 10.71 1.21
CA ILE A 58 8.44 10.40 2.27
C ILE A 58 9.06 10.51 3.66
N GLY A 59 8.32 11.09 4.61
CA GLY A 59 8.65 11.14 6.03
C GLY A 59 7.67 10.31 6.87
N PRO A 60 7.82 10.32 8.21
CA PRO A 60 6.90 9.63 9.11
C PRO A 60 5.44 10.09 8.96
N ASP A 61 5.21 11.36 8.64
CA ASP A 61 3.89 11.97 8.37
C ASP A 61 3.29 11.53 7.03
N GLY A 62 4.05 10.81 6.21
CA GLY A 62 3.60 10.30 4.91
C GLY A 62 2.77 9.02 4.99
N PHE A 63 2.60 8.45 6.19
CA PHE A 63 1.88 7.19 6.41
C PHE A 63 0.67 7.41 7.30
N LEU A 64 -0.42 6.72 6.98
CA LEU A 64 -1.63 6.64 7.81
C LEU A 64 -1.71 5.27 8.44
N GLU A 65 -2.04 5.23 9.73
CA GLU A 65 -2.43 3.99 10.41
C GLU A 65 -3.89 3.66 10.07
N LEU A 66 -4.15 2.45 9.60
CA LEU A 66 -5.47 1.92 9.31
C LEU A 66 -5.78 0.71 10.21
N ASP A 67 -7.06 0.53 10.53
CA ASP A 67 -7.59 -0.73 11.02
C ASP A 67 -7.61 -1.77 9.89
N LYS A 68 -6.75 -2.78 10.00
CA LYS A 68 -6.51 -3.75 8.93
C LYS A 68 -7.73 -4.64 8.67
N GLU A 69 -8.46 -5.06 9.71
CA GLU A 69 -9.68 -5.85 9.59
C GLU A 69 -10.79 -5.05 8.89
N ARG A 70 -10.94 -3.76 9.22
CA ARG A 70 -11.90 -2.89 8.51
C ARG A 70 -11.52 -2.71 7.04
N VAL A 71 -10.23 -2.58 6.72
CA VAL A 71 -9.75 -2.58 5.33
C VAL A 71 -10.07 -3.90 4.63
N LEU A 72 -9.83 -5.04 5.28
CA LEU A 72 -10.13 -6.37 4.70
C LEU A 72 -11.63 -6.61 4.50
N SER A 73 -12.49 -5.92 5.25
CA SER A 73 -13.95 -5.98 5.05
C SER A 73 -14.37 -5.56 3.64
N THR A 74 -13.54 -4.80 2.91
CA THR A 74 -13.85 -4.42 1.53
C THR A 74 -13.96 -5.64 0.60
N LEU A 75 -13.32 -6.76 0.93
CA LEU A 75 -13.35 -8.00 0.15
C LEU A 75 -14.49 -8.94 0.55
N THR A 76 -14.95 -8.86 1.81
CA THR A 76 -15.94 -9.80 2.36
C THR A 76 -17.36 -9.25 2.34
N ARG A 77 -17.52 -7.93 2.32
CA ARG A 77 -18.80 -7.24 2.20
C ARG A 77 -19.44 -7.55 0.83
N LYS A 78 -20.76 -7.79 0.83
CA LYS A 78 -21.53 -8.23 -0.36
C LYS A 78 -22.55 -7.21 -0.85
N ASP A 79 -22.90 -6.23 -0.04
CA ASP A 79 -23.90 -5.19 -0.31
C ASP A 79 -23.30 -3.95 -0.98
N TRP A 80 -22.52 -4.16 -2.04
CA TRP A 80 -21.99 -3.07 -2.86
C TRP A 80 -22.98 -2.62 -3.93
N SER A 81 -22.89 -1.36 -4.33
CA SER A 81 -23.61 -0.91 -5.52
C SER A 81 -23.19 -1.72 -6.75
N LYS A 82 -24.18 -2.01 -7.62
CA LYS A 82 -23.93 -2.58 -8.94
C LYS A 82 -23.33 -1.54 -9.89
N ASN A 83 -23.62 -0.25 -9.66
CA ASN A 83 -22.96 0.84 -10.36
C ASN A 83 -21.47 0.86 -9.96
N ARG A 84 -20.58 0.97 -10.94
CA ARG A 84 -19.14 0.94 -10.73
C ARG A 84 -18.65 2.13 -9.93
N GLU A 85 -19.05 3.34 -10.30
CA GLU A 85 -18.58 4.59 -9.68
C GLU A 85 -19.05 4.68 -8.23
N GLU A 86 -20.34 4.42 -7.98
CA GLU A 86 -20.88 4.37 -6.62
C GLU A 86 -20.17 3.31 -5.75
N ARG A 87 -19.81 2.18 -6.32
CA ARG A 87 -19.05 1.13 -5.60
C ARG A 87 -17.63 1.59 -5.27
N GLU A 88 -16.96 2.25 -6.20
CA GLU A 88 -15.63 2.82 -5.96
C GLU A 88 -15.67 3.86 -4.82
N ASP A 89 -16.68 4.72 -4.79
CA ASP A 89 -16.91 5.68 -3.69
C ASP A 89 -17.20 4.99 -2.36
N GLN A 90 -18.04 3.94 -2.37
CA GLN A 90 -18.34 3.15 -1.18
C GLN A 90 -17.08 2.48 -0.60
N ILE A 91 -16.21 1.94 -1.45
CA ILE A 91 -14.93 1.34 -1.05
C ILE A 91 -14.00 2.42 -0.50
N ALA A 92 -13.86 3.55 -1.21
CA ALA A 92 -13.05 4.67 -0.77
C ALA A 92 -13.48 5.19 0.61
N LYS A 93 -14.79 5.25 0.87
CA LYS A 93 -15.33 5.61 2.19
C LYS A 93 -14.94 4.60 3.27
N VAL A 94 -15.03 3.29 3.00
CA VAL A 94 -14.58 2.28 3.97
C VAL A 94 -13.10 2.44 4.30
N LEU A 95 -12.25 2.68 3.30
CA LEU A 95 -10.82 2.94 3.53
C LEU A 95 -10.59 4.22 4.33
N LEU A 96 -11.32 5.28 4.02
CA LEU A 96 -11.26 6.56 4.74
C LEU A 96 -11.65 6.39 6.21
N ASP A 97 -12.72 5.65 6.49
CA ASP A 97 -13.20 5.39 7.85
C ASP A 97 -12.33 4.36 8.59
N SER A 98 -11.41 3.69 7.91
CA SER A 98 -10.47 2.75 8.53
C SER A 98 -9.27 3.45 9.17
N ARG A 99 -9.07 4.75 8.93
CA ARG A 99 -7.97 5.52 9.53
C ARG A 99 -8.08 5.59 11.06
N ARG A 100 -6.96 5.39 11.74
CA ARG A 100 -6.79 5.64 13.17
C ARG A 100 -6.08 6.97 13.36
N ASN A 101 -6.71 7.89 14.09
CA ASN A 101 -6.16 9.22 14.41
C ASN A 101 -5.65 9.99 13.17
N PRO A 102 -6.52 10.25 12.16
CA PRO A 102 -6.09 10.96 10.96
C PRO A 102 -5.61 12.39 11.30
N PRO A 103 -4.57 12.90 10.62
CA PRO A 103 -4.05 14.25 10.86
C PRO A 103 -5.05 15.33 10.39
N ASP A 104 -5.87 15.03 9.39
CA ASP A 104 -6.98 15.87 8.93
C ASP A 104 -8.11 14.98 8.35
N PRO A 105 -9.37 15.46 8.34
CA PRO A 105 -10.51 14.76 7.74
C PRO A 105 -10.30 14.27 6.31
N ASP A 106 -9.62 15.04 5.46
CA ASP A 106 -9.56 14.81 4.01
C ASP A 106 -8.38 13.95 3.54
N THR A 107 -7.38 13.73 4.39
CA THR A 107 -6.17 12.98 4.05
C THR A 107 -6.47 11.50 3.78
N ARG A 108 -6.50 11.11 2.50
CA ARG A 108 -6.88 9.75 2.08
C ARG A 108 -5.72 8.76 2.18
N PRO A 109 -5.96 7.49 2.56
CA PRO A 109 -4.98 6.43 2.36
C PRO A 109 -4.85 6.08 0.87
N SER A 110 -3.84 5.27 0.52
CA SER A 110 -3.76 4.67 -0.82
C SER A 110 -5.03 3.87 -1.14
N VAL A 111 -5.52 3.98 -2.38
CA VAL A 111 -6.63 3.16 -2.88
C VAL A 111 -6.31 1.66 -2.92
N GLU A 112 -5.01 1.32 -2.94
CA GLU A 112 -4.52 -0.07 -2.92
C GLU A 112 -4.38 -0.64 -1.49
N SER A 113 -4.91 0.05 -0.47
CA SER A 113 -4.86 -0.41 0.93
C SER A 113 -5.36 -1.83 1.12
N THR A 114 -6.40 -2.23 0.40
CA THR A 114 -6.95 -3.59 0.45
C THR A 114 -5.93 -4.63 -0.03
N LEU A 115 -5.20 -4.36 -1.12
CA LEU A 115 -4.14 -5.24 -1.62
C LEU A 115 -3.05 -5.42 -0.56
N HIS A 116 -2.62 -4.32 0.07
CA HIS A 116 -1.61 -4.34 1.11
C HIS A 116 -2.04 -5.11 2.37
N ALA A 117 -3.31 -4.96 2.76
CA ALA A 117 -3.88 -5.69 3.89
C ALA A 117 -3.98 -7.19 3.63
N LEU A 118 -4.30 -7.59 2.40
CA LEU A 118 -4.45 -8.98 1.97
C LEU A 118 -3.11 -9.75 1.98
N MET A 119 -2.01 -9.10 1.62
CA MET A 119 -0.70 -9.74 1.58
C MET A 119 -0.20 -10.11 2.99
N PRO A 120 0.22 -11.37 3.24
CA PRO A 120 0.58 -11.84 4.59
C PRO A 120 1.90 -11.24 5.12
N GLN A 121 2.74 -10.70 4.26
CA GLN A 121 4.08 -10.19 4.59
C GLN A 121 4.00 -8.91 5.42
N THR A 122 4.91 -8.75 6.39
CA THR A 122 4.97 -7.55 7.24
C THR A 122 5.18 -6.28 6.43
N PHE A 123 6.12 -6.28 5.48
CA PHE A 123 6.38 -5.19 4.55
C PHE A 123 5.77 -5.54 3.19
N VAL A 124 5.13 -4.57 2.55
CA VAL A 124 4.64 -4.70 1.17
C VAL A 124 5.05 -3.44 0.42
N LEU A 125 5.68 -3.65 -0.73
CA LEU A 125 6.07 -2.63 -1.68
C LEU A 125 5.32 -2.91 -2.97
N HIS A 126 4.55 -1.92 -3.42
CA HIS A 126 3.93 -1.89 -4.73
C HIS A 126 4.63 -0.84 -5.59
N THR A 127 5.05 -1.24 -6.79
CA THR A 127 5.78 -0.41 -7.75
C THR A 127 5.07 -0.44 -9.08
N HIS A 128 5.19 0.64 -9.87
CA HIS A 128 4.74 0.66 -11.26
C HIS A 128 5.96 0.50 -12.16
N GLY A 129 6.64 -0.64 -12.03
CA GLY A 129 7.92 -0.87 -12.70
C GLY A 129 7.77 -0.84 -14.21
N GLU A 130 8.59 -0.05 -14.89
CA GLU A 130 8.48 0.19 -16.34
C GLU A 130 8.54 -1.12 -17.14
N LEU A 131 9.57 -1.93 -16.89
CA LEU A 131 9.79 -3.19 -17.61
C LEU A 131 8.67 -4.20 -17.38
N ALA A 132 8.23 -4.35 -16.13
CA ALA A 132 7.16 -5.28 -15.78
C ALA A 132 5.87 -4.87 -16.49
N ASN A 133 5.47 -3.60 -16.37
CA ASN A 133 4.28 -3.07 -17.03
C ASN A 133 4.38 -3.16 -18.55
N GLY A 134 5.54 -2.82 -19.12
CA GLY A 134 5.80 -2.90 -20.56
C GLY A 134 5.63 -4.32 -21.10
N LEU A 135 6.13 -5.33 -20.38
CA LEU A 135 5.95 -6.74 -20.74
C LEU A 135 4.49 -7.18 -20.58
N THR A 136 3.85 -6.91 -19.45
CA THR A 136 2.50 -7.43 -19.16
C THR A 136 1.38 -6.73 -19.94
N CYS A 137 1.60 -5.50 -20.37
CA CYS A 137 0.63 -4.73 -21.16
C CYS A 137 0.90 -4.79 -22.68
N SER A 138 2.00 -5.41 -23.10
CA SER A 138 2.32 -5.59 -24.52
C SER A 138 1.49 -6.69 -25.15
N LYS A 139 1.06 -6.46 -26.41
CA LYS A 139 0.45 -7.50 -27.25
C LYS A 139 1.37 -8.71 -27.47
N MET A 140 2.68 -8.50 -27.39
CA MET A 140 3.72 -9.53 -27.55
C MET A 140 4.31 -9.95 -26.18
N GLY A 141 3.63 -9.64 -25.07
CA GLY A 141 4.16 -9.84 -23.73
C GLY A 141 4.58 -11.28 -23.44
N GLU A 142 3.77 -12.26 -23.84
CA GLU A 142 4.06 -13.68 -23.65
C GLU A 142 5.34 -14.12 -24.37
N ASP A 143 5.50 -13.73 -25.65
CA ASP A 143 6.71 -14.03 -26.42
C ASP A 143 7.93 -13.27 -25.89
N GLY A 144 7.74 -12.05 -25.40
CA GLY A 144 8.77 -11.27 -24.73
C GLY A 144 9.28 -11.95 -23.46
N LEU A 145 8.38 -12.46 -22.62
CA LEU A 145 8.71 -13.18 -21.39
C LEU A 145 9.48 -14.48 -21.69
N LYS A 146 9.08 -15.25 -22.71
CA LYS A 146 9.78 -16.49 -23.11
C LYS A 146 11.24 -16.27 -23.54
N LYS A 147 11.61 -15.06 -23.98
CA LYS A 147 12.98 -14.74 -24.41
C LYS A 147 13.93 -14.37 -23.27
N ILE A 148 13.39 -14.07 -22.09
CA ILE A 148 14.15 -13.64 -20.91
C ILE A 148 14.06 -14.64 -19.75
N ALA A 149 13.33 -15.74 -19.94
CA ALA A 149 13.16 -16.84 -18.99
C ALA A 149 14.20 -17.94 -19.19
#